data_AF-A0A7W8JS28-F1
#
_entry.id   AF-A0A7W8JS28-F1
#
_cell.length_a   1.000
_cell.length_b   1.000
_cell.length_c   1.000
_cell.angle_alpha   90.00
_cell.angle_beta   90.00
_cell.angle_gamma   90.00
#
_symmetry.space_group_name_H-M   'P 1'
#
loop_
_entity.id
_entity.type
_entity.pdbx_description
1 polymer ?
#
loop_
_entity_poly.entity_id
_entity_poly.type
_entity_poly.pdbx_seq_one_letter_code
_entity_poly.pdbx_strand_id
1 'polypeptide(L)'
;MKILIFGNSGSGKSTYAKAMAKQHALAHLDLDTIVWEPGQIAVPRSSTAIDRSLKAFLDAHSRWVIEGCYGELVSAAAMRCDRLVFLNPGLQTCLANNRRRPWEPHKYASKEAQDAMLEKLQTWVAGYYRRSDHWSYRQHRQIFDAHTGTKHEYVTSPP
;
A
#
# COMPACT_ATOMS: atom_id res chain seq x y z
N MET A 1 13.24 -6.13 -12.55
CA MET A 1 11.79 -6.15 -12.26
C MET A 1 11.57 -5.64 -10.86
N LYS A 2 11.15 -4.38 -10.79
CA LYS A 2 10.85 -3.63 -9.58
C LYS A 2 9.47 -3.02 -9.75
N ILE A 3 8.48 -3.55 -9.05
CA ILE A 3 7.07 -3.17 -9.20
C ILE A 3 6.63 -2.40 -7.96
N LEU A 4 6.11 -1.19 -8.14
CA LEU A 4 5.51 -0.43 -7.04
C LEU A 4 3.99 -0.40 -7.22
N ILE A 5 3.25 -0.90 -6.23
CA ILE A 5 1.78 -0.98 -6.26
C ILE A 5 1.19 -0.07 -5.19
N PHE A 6 0.31 0.85 -5.57
CA PHE A 6 -0.28 1.78 -4.62
C PHE A 6 -1.75 2.07 -4.94
N GLY A 7 -2.45 2.72 -4.01
CA GLY A 7 -3.90 2.94 -4.07
C GLY A 7 -4.59 2.90 -2.72
N ASN A 8 -5.90 3.17 -2.70
CA ASN A 8 -6.70 3.24 -1.48
C ASN A 8 -6.64 1.94 -0.66
N SER A 9 -6.92 2.00 0.64
CA SER A 9 -7.08 0.80 1.46
C SER A 9 -8.30 0.00 0.98
N GLY A 10 -8.11 -1.29 0.73
CA GLY A 10 -9.13 -2.16 0.12
C GLY A 10 -9.07 -2.24 -1.41
N SER A 11 -8.13 -1.57 -2.09
CA SER A 11 -8.02 -1.64 -3.55
C SER A 11 -7.43 -2.95 -4.11
N GLY A 12 -6.99 -3.88 -3.24
CA GLY A 12 -6.42 -5.17 -3.64
C GLY A 12 -4.89 -5.21 -3.75
N LYS A 13 -4.18 -4.16 -3.29
CA LYS A 13 -2.72 -4.05 -3.39
C LYS A 13 -1.96 -5.26 -2.87
N SER A 14 -2.19 -5.63 -1.60
CA SER A 14 -1.48 -6.75 -0.97
C SER A 14 -1.74 -8.07 -1.68
N THR A 15 -2.95 -8.29 -2.20
CA THR A 15 -3.27 -9.48 -3.00
C THR A 15 -2.46 -9.49 -4.31
N TYR A 16 -2.48 -8.38 -5.05
CA TYR A 16 -1.77 -8.27 -6.31
C TYR A 16 -0.24 -8.35 -6.11
N ALA A 17 0.29 -7.69 -5.07
CA ALA A 17 1.69 -7.71 -4.71
C ALA A 17 2.17 -9.13 -4.36
N LYS A 18 1.40 -9.88 -3.56
CA LYS A 18 1.71 -11.28 -3.24
C LYS A 18 1.67 -12.18 -4.49
N ALA A 19 0.72 -11.96 -5.40
CA ALA A 19 0.66 -12.69 -6.67
C ALA A 19 1.91 -12.42 -7.52
N MET A 20 2.30 -11.15 -7.68
CA MET A 20 3.51 -10.76 -8.41
C MET A 20 4.79 -11.29 -7.75
N ALA A 21 4.87 -11.22 -6.42
CA ALA A 21 5.99 -11.77 -5.66
C ALA A 21 6.16 -13.27 -5.91
N LYS A 22 5.07 -14.03 -5.85
CA LYS A 22 5.07 -15.47 -6.10
C LYS A 22 5.41 -15.80 -7.56
N GLN A 23 4.73 -15.15 -8.51
CA GLN A 23 4.87 -15.43 -9.94
C GLN A 23 6.27 -15.10 -10.46
N HIS A 24 6.88 -14.02 -9.97
CA HIS A 24 8.16 -13.52 -10.49
C HIS A 24 9.31 -13.66 -9.49
N ALA A 25 9.13 -14.40 -8.39
CA ALA A 25 10.11 -14.58 -7.32
C ALA A 25 10.72 -13.23 -6.87
N LEU A 26 9.87 -12.26 -6.51
CA LEU A 26 10.28 -10.93 -6.08
C LEU A 26 10.28 -10.85 -4.55
N ALA A 27 11.25 -10.11 -3.99
CA ALA A 27 11.16 -9.70 -2.60
C ALA A 27 9.93 -8.81 -2.41
N HIS A 28 9.14 -9.04 -1.36
CA HIS A 28 7.92 -8.28 -1.08
C HIS A 28 8.10 -7.40 0.15
N LEU A 29 7.73 -6.12 0.02
CA LEU A 29 7.62 -5.19 1.14
C LEU A 29 6.23 -4.57 1.17
N ASP A 30 5.50 -4.85 2.25
CA ASP A 30 4.31 -4.12 2.66
C ASP A 30 4.78 -2.91 3.49
N LEU A 31 4.45 -1.69 3.03
CA LEU A 31 4.87 -0.47 3.69
C LEU A 31 4.31 -0.34 5.12
N ASP A 32 3.18 -0.98 5.45
CA ASP A 32 2.67 -1.02 6.82
C ASP A 32 3.72 -1.60 7.79
N THR A 33 4.51 -2.59 7.34
CA THR A 33 5.51 -3.29 8.19
C THR A 33 6.71 -2.42 8.58
N ILE A 34 6.95 -1.32 7.87
CA ILE A 34 8.02 -0.37 8.19
C ILE A 34 7.50 0.91 8.82
N VAL A 35 6.21 1.23 8.66
CA VAL A 35 5.58 2.43 9.23
C VAL A 35 5.17 2.22 10.69
N TRP A 36 4.71 1.03 11.07
CA TRP A 36 4.19 0.77 12.43
C TRP A 36 5.18 0.00 13.29
N GLU A 37 5.15 0.26 14.60
CA GLU A 37 5.89 -0.53 15.58
C GLU A 37 5.37 -1.98 15.63
N PRO A 38 6.23 -3.00 15.56
CA PRO A 38 5.82 -4.39 15.63
C PRO A 38 5.04 -4.70 16.92
N GLY A 39 3.89 -5.36 16.78
CA GLY A 39 3.05 -5.75 17.92
C GLY A 39 2.27 -4.60 18.57
N GLN A 40 2.35 -3.37 18.05
CA GLN A 40 1.60 -2.23 18.56
C GLN A 40 0.61 -1.72 17.50
N ILE A 41 -0.63 -1.45 17.93
CA ILE A 41 -1.67 -0.98 17.02
C ILE A 41 -1.53 0.53 16.84
N ALA A 42 -1.31 0.96 15.59
CA ALA A 42 -1.29 2.37 15.19
C ALA A 42 -0.25 3.25 15.90
N VAL A 43 0.87 2.67 16.33
CA VAL A 43 2.03 3.42 16.85
C VAL A 43 3.06 3.57 15.72
N PRO A 44 3.23 4.78 15.15
CA PRO A 44 4.15 4.97 14.04
C PRO A 44 5.60 4.95 14.53
N ARG A 45 6.47 4.35 13.72
CA ARG A 45 7.92 4.46 13.85
C ARG A 45 8.36 5.88 13.48
N SER A 46 9.54 6.31 13.94
CA SER A 46 10.08 7.62 13.55
C SER A 46 10.36 7.66 12.03
N SER A 47 10.22 8.82 11.41
CA SER A 47 10.51 9.01 9.97
C SER A 47 11.90 8.50 9.59
N THR A 48 12.92 8.82 10.39
CA THR A 48 14.29 8.31 10.21
C THR A 48 14.38 6.78 10.22
N ALA A 49 13.60 6.10 11.06
CA ALA A 49 13.57 4.64 11.09
C ALA A 49 12.85 4.04 9.87
N ILE A 50 11.76 4.68 9.44
CA ILE A 50 11.00 4.30 8.23
C ILE A 50 11.90 4.42 6.99
N ASP A 51 12.54 5.58 6.81
CA ASP A 51 13.42 5.86 5.66
C ASP A 51 14.59 4.88 5.61
N ARG A 52 15.19 4.59 6.77
CA ARG A 52 16.27 3.60 6.88
C ARG A 52 15.80 2.20 6.47
N SER A 53 14.62 1.78 6.92
CA SER A 53 14.04 0.49 6.55
C SER A 53 13.74 0.40 5.05
N LEU A 54 13.15 1.45 4.45
CA LEU A 54 12.90 1.49 3.01
C LEU A 54 14.20 1.44 2.21
N LYS A 55 15.21 2.25 2.59
CA LYS A 55 16.52 2.26 1.93
C LYS A 55 17.20 0.90 2.01
N ALA A 56 17.23 0.28 3.20
CA ALA A 56 17.83 -1.02 3.40
C ALA A 56 17.20 -2.09 2.50
N PHE A 57 15.87 -2.11 2.39
CA PHE A 57 15.16 -3.03 1.50
C PHE A 57 15.51 -2.80 0.02
N LEU A 58 15.49 -1.54 -0.42
CA LEU A 58 15.78 -1.17 -1.81
C LEU A 58 17.23 -1.49 -2.22
N ASP A 59 18.18 -1.47 -1.28
CA ASP A 59 19.59 -1.78 -1.52
C ASP A 59 19.88 -3.28 -1.45
N ALA A 60 19.19 -4.01 -0.56
CA ALA A 60 19.35 -5.46 -0.42
C ALA A 60 18.75 -6.26 -1.59
N HIS A 61 17.76 -5.69 -2.30
CA HIS A 61 17.01 -6.42 -3.33
C HIS A 61 17.11 -5.75 -4.70
N SER A 62 17.67 -6.47 -5.67
CA SER A 62 17.70 -6.03 -7.08
C SER A 62 16.36 -6.22 -7.81
N ARG A 63 15.49 -7.09 -7.27
CA ARG A 63 14.16 -7.42 -7.79
C ARG A 63 13.15 -7.43 -6.65
N TRP A 64 12.09 -6.62 -6.76
CA TRP A 64 11.14 -6.45 -5.66
C TRP A 64 9.75 -6.05 -6.13
N VAL A 65 8.78 -6.24 -5.24
CA VAL A 65 7.47 -5.62 -5.28
C VAL A 65 7.22 -4.93 -3.95
N ILE A 66 6.93 -3.63 -4.01
CA ILE A 66 6.58 -2.80 -2.84
C ILE A 66 5.12 -2.43 -2.97
N GLU A 67 4.38 -2.44 -1.86
CA GLU A 67 2.99 -2.01 -1.86
C GLU A 67 2.62 -1.13 -0.66
N GLY A 68 1.73 -0.16 -0.88
CA GLY A 68 1.14 0.62 0.21
C GLY A 68 0.37 1.86 -0.25
N CYS A 69 0.07 2.76 0.68
CA CYS A 69 -0.71 3.98 0.42
C CYS A 69 -0.07 5.27 0.97
N TYR A 70 1.18 5.19 1.43
CA TYR A 70 1.91 6.31 2.01
C TYR A 70 2.57 7.12 0.89
N GLY A 71 1.95 8.22 0.47
CA GLY A 71 2.38 8.99 -0.71
C GLY A 71 3.86 9.36 -0.72
N GLU A 72 4.45 9.70 0.43
CA GLU A 72 5.88 10.02 0.53
C GLU A 72 6.76 8.79 0.25
N LEU A 73 6.46 7.65 0.86
CA LEU A 73 7.20 6.40 0.64
C LEU A 73 6.99 5.86 -0.78
N VAL A 74 5.78 5.99 -1.32
CA VAL A 74 5.46 5.64 -2.71
C VAL A 74 6.29 6.54 -3.63
N SER A 75 6.36 7.85 -3.39
CA SER A 75 7.18 8.77 -4.19
C SER A 75 8.66 8.40 -4.14
N ALA A 76 9.18 8.08 -2.94
CA ALA A 76 10.56 7.66 -2.75
C ALA A 76 10.89 6.36 -3.50
N ALA A 77 10.02 5.35 -3.41
CA ALA A 77 10.19 4.07 -4.09
C ALA A 77 10.00 4.18 -5.62
N ALA A 78 9.13 5.09 -6.08
CA ALA A 78 8.82 5.27 -7.50
C ALA A 78 10.05 5.67 -8.32
N MET A 79 11.00 6.40 -7.72
CA MET A 79 12.28 6.78 -8.36
C MET A 79 13.16 5.57 -8.73
N ARG A 80 12.93 4.40 -8.12
CA ARG A 80 13.73 3.19 -8.33
C ARG A 80 12.92 2.04 -8.95
N CYS A 81 11.65 2.24 -9.29
CA CYS A 81 10.79 1.19 -9.84
C CYS A 81 10.93 1.11 -11.38
N ASP A 82 10.76 -0.10 -11.92
CA ASP A 82 10.67 -0.33 -13.36
C ASP A 82 9.22 -0.13 -13.85
N ARG A 83 8.25 -0.43 -12.97
CA ARG A 83 6.82 -0.34 -13.23
C ARG A 83 6.06 0.22 -12.03
N LEU A 84 5.28 1.27 -12.28
CA LEU A 84 4.35 1.85 -11.32
C LEU A 84 2.91 1.36 -11.59
N VAL A 85 2.23 0.84 -10.57
CA VAL A 85 0.86 0.32 -10.67
C VAL A 85 -0.05 1.03 -9.68
N PHE A 86 -1.06 1.74 -10.20
CA PHE A 86 -2.09 2.37 -9.38
C PHE A 86 -3.37 1.51 -9.42
N LEU A 87 -3.77 0.97 -8.26
CA LEU A 87 -5.06 0.28 -8.11
C LEU A 87 -6.13 1.27 -7.65
N ASN A 88 -7.07 1.59 -8.54
CA ASN A 88 -8.15 2.54 -8.33
C ASN A 88 -9.52 1.94 -8.74
N PRO A 89 -9.97 0.83 -8.12
CA PRO A 89 -11.20 0.13 -8.51
C PRO A 89 -12.51 0.82 -8.05
N GLY A 90 -12.42 2.08 -7.60
CA GLY A 90 -13.53 2.84 -7.05
C GLY A 90 -13.79 2.61 -5.56
N LEU A 91 -14.52 3.55 -4.96
CA LEU A 91 -14.80 3.58 -3.53
C LEU A 91 -15.56 2.33 -3.06
N GLN A 92 -16.63 1.96 -3.76
CA GLN A 92 -17.51 0.87 -3.34
C GLN A 92 -16.77 -0.47 -3.27
N THR A 93 -15.90 -0.73 -4.25
CA THR A 93 -15.02 -1.90 -4.25
C THR A 93 -14.08 -1.91 -3.04
N CYS A 94 -13.46 -0.76 -2.73
CA CYS A 94 -12.56 -0.65 -1.58
C CYS A 94 -13.28 -0.91 -0.24
N LEU A 95 -14.47 -0.33 -0.05
CA LEU A 95 -15.29 -0.53 1.15
C LEU A 95 -15.72 -2.00 1.28
N ALA A 96 -16.21 -2.60 0.19
CA ALA A 96 -16.64 -4.00 0.16
C ALA A 96 -15.48 -4.96 0.47
N ASN A 97 -14.30 -4.73 -0.11
CA ASN A 97 -13.11 -5.54 0.16
C ASN A 97 -12.66 -5.43 1.61
N ASN A 98 -12.73 -4.24 2.23
CA ASN A 98 -12.39 -4.10 3.65
C ASN A 98 -13.35 -4.85 4.57
N ARG A 99 -14.66 -4.89 4.26
CA ARG A 99 -15.63 -5.69 5.03
C ARG A 99 -15.37 -7.19 4.92
N ARG A 100 -14.79 -7.65 3.79
CA ARG A 100 -14.48 -9.05 3.53
C ARG A 100 -13.06 -9.47 3.94
N ARG A 101 -12.28 -8.56 4.54
CA ARG A 101 -10.88 -8.89 4.90
C ARG A 101 -10.83 -10.04 5.90
N PRO A 102 -9.98 -11.05 5.66
CA PRO A 102 -9.67 -12.02 6.69
C PRO A 102 -8.91 -11.36 7.84
N TRP A 103 -8.77 -12.08 8.94
CA TRP A 103 -7.93 -11.66 10.05
C TRP A 103 -6.48 -11.48 9.58
N GLU A 104 -5.88 -10.34 9.93
CA GLU A 104 -4.50 -9.97 9.64
C GLU A 104 -3.66 -10.15 10.94
N PRO A 105 -3.14 -11.36 11.24
CA PRO A 105 -2.46 -11.67 12.51
C PRO A 105 -1.16 -10.87 12.73
N HIS A 106 -0.59 -10.32 11.66
CA HIS A 106 0.57 -9.44 11.72
C HIS A 106 0.22 -7.99 12.11
N LYS A 107 -1.08 -7.63 12.14
CA LYS A 107 -1.58 -6.29 12.51
C LYS A 107 -2.41 -6.31 13.79
N TYR A 108 -3.15 -7.38 14.03
CA TYR A 108 -4.10 -7.48 15.13
C TYR A 108 -3.96 -8.80 15.88
N ALA A 109 -4.07 -8.73 17.22
CA ALA A 109 -4.01 -9.90 18.09
C ALA A 109 -5.18 -10.90 17.87
N SER A 110 -6.33 -10.42 17.39
CA SER A 110 -7.49 -11.27 17.08
C SER A 110 -8.38 -10.65 15.98
N LYS A 111 -9.35 -11.42 15.48
CA LYS A 111 -10.35 -10.94 14.52
C LYS A 111 -11.26 -9.86 15.14
N GLU A 112 -11.61 -10.00 16.40
CA GLU A 112 -12.42 -9.04 17.15
C GLU A 112 -11.71 -7.69 17.29
N ALA A 113 -10.41 -7.71 17.59
CA ALA A 113 -9.59 -6.50 17.66
C ALA A 113 -9.50 -5.77 16.31
N GLN A 114 -9.43 -6.53 15.20
CA GLN A 114 -9.49 -5.97 13.85
C GLN A 114 -10.87 -5.38 13.54
N ASP A 115 -11.95 -6.09 13.89
CA ASP A 115 -13.33 -5.67 13.62
C ASP A 115 -13.71 -4.41 14.41
N ALA A 116 -13.16 -4.24 15.62
CA ALA A 116 -13.32 -3.01 16.41
C ALA A 116 -12.76 -1.77 15.68
N MET A 117 -11.84 -1.94 14.73
CA MET A 117 -11.28 -0.86 13.92
C MET A 117 -12.02 -0.66 12.58
N LEU A 118 -12.96 -1.55 12.22
CA LEU A 118 -13.56 -1.58 10.90
C LEU A 118 -14.29 -0.29 10.54
N GLU A 119 -15.15 0.24 11.40
CA GLU A 119 -15.92 1.45 11.08
C GLU A 119 -15.04 2.70 10.96
N LYS A 120 -13.97 2.80 11.78
CA LYS A 120 -12.95 3.85 11.63
C LYS A 120 -12.23 3.72 10.29
N LEU A 121 -11.86 2.50 9.90
CA LEU A 121 -11.24 2.22 8.61
C LEU A 121 -12.19 2.54 7.45
N GLN A 122 -13.47 2.18 7.53
CA GLN A 122 -14.48 2.48 6.50
C GLN A 122 -14.62 3.99 6.30
N THR A 123 -14.70 4.75 7.39
CA THR A 123 -14.77 6.22 7.35
C THR A 123 -13.52 6.81 6.70
N TRP A 124 -12.34 6.30 7.08
CA TRP A 124 -11.09 6.72 6.46
C TRP A 124 -11.03 6.35 4.98
N VAL A 125 -11.48 5.17 4.56
CA VAL A 125 -11.51 4.76 3.14
C VAL A 125 -12.45 5.64 2.32
N ALA A 126 -13.62 6.00 2.89
CA ALA A 126 -14.60 6.88 2.26
C ALA A 126 -14.07 8.30 2.01
N GLY A 127 -13.19 8.79 2.88
CA GLY A 127 -12.55 10.10 2.72
C GLY A 127 -11.53 10.19 1.57
N TYR A 128 -11.10 9.08 0.97
CA TYR A 128 -9.95 9.02 0.05
C TYR A 128 -9.99 10.06 -1.08
N TYR A 129 -11.15 10.25 -1.71
CA TYR A 129 -11.33 11.19 -2.83
C TYR A 129 -11.50 12.66 -2.41
N ARG A 130 -11.69 12.92 -1.11
CA ARG A 130 -11.97 14.26 -0.55
C ARG A 130 -10.79 14.81 0.24
N ARG A 131 -9.99 13.95 0.88
CA ARG A 131 -8.79 14.36 1.62
C ARG A 131 -7.73 14.95 0.68
N SER A 132 -6.81 15.72 1.27
CA SER A 132 -5.64 16.29 0.61
C SER A 132 -4.34 15.91 1.33
N ASP A 133 -4.37 14.83 2.12
CA ASP A 133 -3.21 14.29 2.83
C ASP A 133 -2.38 13.34 1.95
N HIS A 134 -1.29 12.82 2.50
CA HIS A 134 -0.38 11.92 1.80
C HIS A 134 -0.99 10.56 1.42
N TRP A 135 -2.19 10.23 1.91
CA TRP A 135 -2.92 8.99 1.58
C TRP A 135 -4.07 9.21 0.61
N SER A 136 -4.28 10.45 0.16
CA SER A 136 -5.44 10.84 -0.63
C SER A 136 -5.33 10.45 -2.09
N TYR A 137 -6.48 10.43 -2.77
CA TYR A 137 -6.54 10.30 -4.23
C TYR A 137 -5.73 11.39 -4.93
N ARG A 138 -5.80 12.63 -4.42
CA ARG A 138 -5.04 13.76 -4.98
C ARG A 138 -3.55 13.46 -4.99
N GLN A 139 -2.99 13.03 -3.85
CA GLN A 139 -1.57 12.69 -3.76
C GLN A 139 -1.22 11.51 -4.67
N HIS A 140 -2.02 10.45 -4.64
CA HIS A 140 -1.77 9.27 -5.47
C HIS A 140 -1.83 9.58 -6.98
N ARG A 141 -2.79 10.40 -7.41
CA ARG A 141 -2.92 10.87 -8.79
C ARG A 141 -1.71 11.68 -9.21
N GLN A 142 -1.25 12.62 -8.39
CA GLN A 142 -0.05 13.42 -8.67
C GLN A 142 1.18 12.53 -8.88
N ILE A 143 1.40 11.54 -8.01
CA ILE A 143 2.50 10.57 -8.16
C ILE A 143 2.38 9.81 -9.47
N PHE A 144 1.18 9.31 -9.79
CA PHE A 144 0.93 8.58 -11.03
C PHE A 144 1.22 9.45 -12.26
N ASP A 145 0.68 10.66 -12.30
CA ASP A 145 0.76 11.55 -13.45
C ASP A 145 2.21 12.02 -13.67
N ALA A 146 2.94 12.31 -12.60
CA ALA A 146 4.34 12.72 -12.65
C ALA A 146 5.33 11.60 -13.04
N HIS A 147 4.96 10.33 -12.87
CA HIS A 147 5.83 9.21 -13.24
C HIS A 147 5.98 9.10 -14.76
N THR A 148 7.22 9.13 -15.25
CA THR A 148 7.54 9.08 -16.69
C THR A 148 7.88 7.67 -17.19
N GLY A 149 8.16 6.73 -16.28
CA GLY A 149 8.43 5.33 -16.60
C GLY A 149 7.17 4.53 -16.93
N THR A 150 7.31 3.20 -17.04
CA THR A 150 6.17 2.32 -17.32
C THR A 150 5.15 2.42 -16.18
N LYS A 151 3.95 2.90 -16.48
CA LYS A 151 2.86 2.99 -15.50
C LYS A 151 1.56 2.40 -16.01
N HIS A 152 0.77 1.85 -15.10
CA HIS A 152 -0.56 1.35 -15.40
C HIS A 152 -1.53 1.64 -14.26
N GLU A 153 -2.74 2.08 -14.59
CA GLU A 153 -3.82 2.24 -13.64
C GLU A 153 -4.91 1.20 -13.90
N TYR A 154 -5.26 0.44 -12.88
CA TYR A 154 -6.38 -0.49 -12.91
C TYR A 154 -7.61 0.19 -12.29
N VAL A 155 -8.63 0.44 -13.11
CA VAL A 155 -9.96 0.95 -12.68
C VAL A 155 -10.94 -0.16 -12.29
N THR A 156 -10.50 -1.41 -12.43
CA THR A 156 -11.16 -2.63 -11.96
C THR A 156 -10.14 -3.48 -11.21
N SER A 157 -10.56 -4.56 -10.56
CA SER A 157 -9.60 -5.51 -9.98
C SER A 157 -8.66 -6.07 -11.07
N PRO A 158 -7.33 -6.13 -10.82
CA PRO A 158 -6.41 -6.74 -11.76
C PRO A 158 -6.68 -8.24 -11.89
N PRO A 159 -6.32 -8.84 -13.05
CA PRO A 159 -6.50 -10.27 -13.32
C PRO A 159 -5.66 -11.17 -12.41
#